data_AF-A0A250I938-F1
#
_entry.id   AF-A0A250I938-F1
#
_cell.length_a   1.000
_cell.length_b   1.000
_cell.length_c   1.000
_cell.angle_alpha   90.00
_cell.angle_beta   90.00
_cell.angle_gamma   90.00
#
_symmetry.space_group_name_H-M   'P 1'
#
loop_
_entity.id
_entity.type
_entity.pdbx_description
1 polymer ?
#
loop_
_entity_poly.entity_id
_entity_poly.type
_entity_poly.pdbx_seq_one_letter_code
_entity_poly.pdbx_strand_id
1 'polypeptide(L)'
;MKKSLLGWAFAAMLTACGGTEGAEPNIVTDEEGHSVILQEGENVSRELESFSDDNPNAMPMGAGCWVVLDWCRDPEYGLGICHQNGKCTQKQFREACINLYKKNC
;
A
#
# COMPACT_ATOMS: atom_id res chain seq x y z
N MET A 1 2.32 -58.65 -35.59
CA MET A 1 2.47 -57.19 -35.80
C MET A 1 1.98 -56.52 -34.55
N LYS A 2 2.86 -55.75 -33.90
CA LYS A 2 2.74 -55.22 -32.54
C LYS A 2 2.85 -53.71 -32.64
N LYS A 3 1.97 -52.98 -31.95
CA LYS A 3 2.19 -51.70 -31.25
C LYS A 3 0.84 -51.05 -30.99
N SER A 4 0.32 -51.28 -29.78
CA SER A 4 -0.84 -50.57 -29.25
C SER A 4 -0.47 -49.13 -28.92
N LEU A 5 -1.45 -48.25 -29.14
CA LEU A 5 -1.40 -46.81 -29.07
C LEU A 5 -0.94 -46.32 -27.69
N LEU A 6 0.18 -45.60 -27.67
CA LEU A 6 0.69 -44.84 -26.54
C LEU A 6 -0.18 -43.58 -26.42
N GLY A 7 -1.17 -43.62 -25.53
CA GLY A 7 -1.97 -42.46 -25.17
C GLY A 7 -1.09 -41.40 -24.50
N TRP A 8 -0.96 -40.25 -25.14
CA TRP A 8 -0.32 -39.07 -24.57
C TRP A 8 -1.23 -38.47 -23.50
N ALA A 9 -0.92 -38.73 -22.23
CA ALA A 9 -1.43 -37.94 -21.13
C ALA A 9 -0.62 -36.64 -21.05
N PHE A 10 -1.10 -35.58 -21.72
CA PHE A 10 -0.71 -34.22 -21.38
C PHE A 10 -1.39 -33.86 -20.07
N ALA A 11 -0.72 -34.15 -18.95
CA ALA A 11 -1.01 -33.49 -17.70
C ALA A 11 -0.57 -32.03 -17.86
N ALA A 12 -1.51 -31.16 -18.24
CA ALA A 12 -1.37 -29.74 -18.00
C ALA A 12 -1.27 -29.57 -16.49
N MET A 13 -0.04 -29.51 -15.96
CA MET A 13 0.22 -28.84 -14.70
C MET A 13 -0.27 -27.41 -14.91
N LEU A 14 -1.48 -27.13 -14.43
CA LEU A 14 -1.91 -25.77 -14.17
C LEU A 14 -0.83 -25.18 -13.28
N THR A 15 -0.12 -24.23 -13.87
CA THR A 15 0.61 -23.19 -13.18
C THR A 15 -0.26 -22.67 -12.03
N ALA A 16 -0.01 -23.12 -10.81
CA ALA A 16 -0.34 -22.34 -9.62
C ALA A 16 0.77 -21.30 -9.42
N CYS A 17 0.90 -20.45 -10.43
CA CYS A 17 1.53 -19.14 -10.36
C CYS A 17 0.38 -18.16 -10.59
N GLY A 18 0.19 -17.22 -9.67
CA GLY A 18 -0.78 -16.14 -9.86
C GLY A 18 -2.07 -16.34 -9.09
N GLY A 19 -2.01 -16.03 -7.80
CA GLY A 19 -3.16 -15.77 -6.96
C GLY A 19 -2.82 -14.65 -5.98
N THR A 20 -2.31 -13.51 -6.46
CA THR A 20 -2.45 -12.26 -5.70
C THR A 20 -3.87 -11.78 -5.95
N GLU A 21 -4.80 -12.41 -5.25
CA GLU A 21 -6.13 -11.90 -5.01
C GLU A 21 -5.92 -10.53 -4.35
N GLY A 22 -6.35 -9.46 -5.04
CA GLY A 22 -6.02 -8.08 -4.69
C GLY A 22 -6.32 -7.82 -3.21
N ALA A 23 -5.27 -7.45 -2.46
CA ALA A 23 -5.42 -7.04 -1.07
C ALA A 23 -6.42 -5.90 -1.01
N GLU A 24 -7.50 -6.06 -0.25
CA GLU A 24 -8.46 -4.98 -0.03
C GLU A 24 -7.73 -3.77 0.57
N PRO A 25 -7.97 -2.55 0.07
CA PRO A 25 -7.28 -1.37 0.57
C PRO A 25 -7.63 -1.13 2.03
N ASN A 26 -6.62 -0.87 2.86
CA ASN A 26 -6.82 -0.54 4.27
C ASN A 26 -7.32 0.91 4.40
N ILE A 27 -8.64 1.09 4.41
CA ILE A 27 -9.28 2.39 4.49
C ILE A 27 -9.53 2.77 5.95
N VAL A 28 -9.18 4.01 6.31
CA VAL A 28 -9.56 4.62 7.58
C VAL A 28 -10.40 5.86 7.32
N THR A 29 -11.48 5.99 8.08
CA THR A 29 -12.35 7.16 8.10
C THR A 29 -12.32 7.82 9.48
N ASP A 30 -12.20 9.15 9.54
CA ASP A 30 -12.30 9.91 10.79
C ASP A 30 -13.76 10.27 11.15
N GLU A 31 -13.96 10.88 12.32
CA GLU A 31 -15.30 11.26 12.80
C GLU A 31 -15.98 12.35 11.95
N GLU A 32 -15.21 13.06 11.13
CA GLU A 32 -15.69 14.10 10.20
C GLU A 32 -15.99 13.54 8.80
N GLY A 33 -15.70 12.25 8.56
CA GLY A 33 -15.96 11.54 7.31
C GLY A 33 -14.81 11.55 6.30
N HIS A 34 -13.64 12.08 6.66
CA HIS A 34 -12.45 12.04 5.81
C HIS A 34 -11.94 10.61 5.72
N SER A 35 -11.84 10.07 4.49
CA SER A 35 -11.42 8.69 4.25
C SER A 35 -10.10 8.64 3.50
N VAL A 36 -9.15 7.89 4.03
CA VAL A 36 -7.80 7.72 3.49
C VAL A 36 -7.42 6.25 3.42
N ILE A 37 -6.64 5.87 2.41
CA ILE A 37 -6.05 4.55 2.26
C ILE A 37 -4.66 4.57 2.90
N LEU A 38 -4.44 3.60 3.77
CA LEU A 38 -3.16 3.33 4.41
C LEU A 38 -2.44 2.25 3.61
N GLN A 39 -1.40 2.63 2.87
CA GLN A 39 -0.58 1.69 2.14
C GLN A 39 0.72 1.39 2.91
N GLU A 40 0.91 0.12 3.26
CA GLU A 40 2.14 -0.38 3.86
C GLU A 40 3.06 -0.91 2.75
N GLY A 41 4.34 -0.50 2.74
CA GLY A 41 5.27 -1.01 1.75
C GLY A 41 6.71 -0.56 1.96
N GLU A 42 7.64 -1.49 1.80
CA GLU A 42 9.10 -1.27 1.84
C GLU A 42 9.63 -0.50 0.60
N ASN A 43 8.75 -0.23 -0.38
CA ASN A 43 9.05 0.45 -1.64
C ASN A 43 8.70 1.95 -1.63
N VAL A 44 8.63 2.58 -0.46
CA VAL A 44 8.69 4.04 -0.46
C VAL A 44 10.14 4.41 -0.73
N SER A 45 10.41 4.87 -1.95
CA SER A 45 11.74 5.18 -2.48
C SER A 45 12.60 5.83 -1.41
N ARG A 46 13.83 5.34 -1.23
CA ARG A 46 14.85 5.89 -0.31
C ARG A 46 15.01 7.41 -0.40
N GLU A 47 14.60 8.00 -1.52
CA GLU A 47 14.43 9.44 -1.74
C GLU A 47 13.51 10.12 -0.70
N LEU A 48 12.43 9.49 -0.23
CA LEU A 48 11.50 10.04 0.76
C LEU A 48 12.07 10.17 2.18
N GLU A 49 13.09 9.40 2.55
CA GLU A 49 13.82 9.62 3.81
C GLU A 49 14.51 11.00 3.82
N SER A 50 14.99 11.47 2.66
CA SER A 50 15.60 12.81 2.52
C SER A 50 14.58 13.95 2.41
N PHE A 51 13.32 13.66 2.08
CA PHE A 51 12.27 14.67 1.98
C PHE A 51 11.61 14.99 3.33
N SER A 52 11.80 14.17 4.36
CA SER A 52 10.98 14.24 5.58
C SER A 52 11.12 15.51 6.42
N ASP A 53 12.25 16.24 6.34
CA ASP A 53 12.45 17.45 7.16
C ASP A 53 11.84 18.72 6.54
N ASP A 54 11.74 18.82 5.21
CA ASP A 54 11.23 20.01 4.49
C ASP A 54 9.94 19.75 3.67
N ASN A 55 9.45 18.51 3.60
CA ASN A 55 8.23 18.18 2.87
C ASN A 55 6.98 18.44 3.72
N PRO A 56 6.08 19.37 3.33
CA PRO A 56 4.85 19.66 4.08
C PRO A 56 3.85 18.48 4.12
N ASN A 57 4.05 17.50 3.23
CA ASN A 57 3.27 16.28 3.16
C ASN A 57 3.89 15.11 3.94
N ALA A 58 5.02 15.32 4.62
CA ALA A 58 5.64 14.33 5.48
C ALA A 58 5.44 14.68 6.97
N MET A 59 5.28 13.66 7.80
CA MET A 59 5.24 13.81 9.26
C MET A 59 6.18 12.78 9.91
N PRO A 60 7.29 13.23 10.52
CA PRO A 60 8.12 12.37 11.36
C PRO A 60 7.45 12.17 12.73
N MET A 61 7.29 10.91 13.16
CA MET A 61 6.57 10.56 14.40
C MET A 61 7.48 9.96 15.49
N GLY A 62 8.80 10.14 15.36
CA GLY A 62 9.81 9.56 16.26
C GLY A 62 10.10 8.07 15.98
N ALA A 63 11.15 7.52 16.61
CA ALA A 63 11.62 6.14 16.39
C ALA A 63 11.96 5.78 14.93
N GLY A 64 12.22 6.78 14.08
CA GLY A 64 12.44 6.59 12.65
C GLY A 64 11.17 6.30 11.86
N CYS A 65 9.98 6.43 12.46
CA CYS A 65 8.71 6.39 11.73
C CYS A 65 8.51 7.69 10.94
N TRP A 66 8.16 7.54 9.67
CA TRP A 66 7.70 8.62 8.82
C TRP A 66 6.50 8.18 8.00
N VAL A 67 5.59 9.14 7.79
CA VAL A 67 4.37 8.98 7.02
C VAL A 67 4.31 10.10 6.01
N VAL A 68 3.96 9.78 4.77
CA VAL A 68 3.76 10.76 3.70
C VAL A 68 2.37 10.62 3.11
N LEU A 69 1.74 11.77 2.85
CA LEU A 69 0.52 11.90 2.07
C LEU A 69 0.88 12.08 0.60
N ASP A 70 0.50 11.12 -0.25
CA ASP A 70 0.78 11.18 -1.69
C ASP A 70 -0.35 11.82 -2.47
N TRP A 71 -1.60 11.56 -2.06
CA TRP A 71 -2.78 12.01 -2.78
C TRP A 71 -3.84 12.50 -1.80
N CYS A 72 -4.45 13.65 -2.11
CA CYS A 72 -5.72 14.05 -1.51
C CYS A 72 -6.90 13.32 -2.15
N ARG A 73 -6.74 12.94 -3.43
CA ARG A 73 -7.73 12.19 -4.17
C ARG A 73 -7.05 11.39 -5.26
N ASP A 74 -6.79 10.13 -4.98
CA ASP A 74 -6.23 9.20 -5.93
C ASP A 74 -7.22 8.92 -7.07
N PRO A 75 -6.76 8.82 -8.33
CA PRO A 75 -7.63 8.62 -9.49
C PRO A 75 -8.29 7.23 -9.57
N GLU A 76 -7.73 6.22 -8.93
CA GLU A 76 -8.28 4.85 -8.90
C GLU A 76 -9.35 4.72 -7.81
N TYR A 77 -9.08 5.21 -6.61
CA TYR A 77 -9.96 5.01 -5.45
C TYR A 77 -10.83 6.23 -5.11
N GLY A 78 -10.47 7.41 -5.60
CA GLY A 78 -11.16 8.66 -5.25
C GLY A 78 -10.98 9.10 -3.80
N LEU A 79 -10.00 8.53 -3.09
CA LEU A 79 -9.71 8.76 -1.67
C LEU A 79 -8.29 9.31 -1.48
N GLY A 80 -8.00 9.86 -0.30
CA GLY A 80 -6.63 10.20 0.05
C GLY A 80 -5.76 8.95 0.20
N ILE A 81 -4.46 9.03 -0.06
CA ILE A 81 -3.52 7.92 0.11
C ILE A 81 -2.31 8.38 0.89
N CYS A 82 -1.96 7.62 1.93
CA CYS A 82 -0.69 7.77 2.63
C CYS A 82 0.12 6.50 2.61
N HIS A 83 1.44 6.67 2.70
CA HIS A 83 2.41 5.61 2.90
C HIS A 83 3.22 5.80 4.17
N GLN A 84 3.72 4.69 4.71
CA GLN A 84 4.72 4.69 5.77
C GLN A 84 5.91 3.82 5.41
N ASN A 85 7.00 3.99 6.16
CA ASN A 85 8.25 3.25 5.97
C ASN A 85 8.34 1.90 6.70
N GLY A 86 7.22 1.40 7.20
CA GLY A 86 7.15 0.16 7.98
C GLY A 86 7.72 0.26 9.39
N LYS A 87 8.15 1.45 9.85
CA LYS A 87 8.63 1.67 11.24
C LYS A 87 7.57 2.29 12.15
N CYS A 88 6.42 2.69 11.60
CA CYS A 88 5.31 3.21 12.38
C CYS A 88 4.47 2.09 12.95
N THR A 89 4.02 2.25 14.20
CA THR A 89 2.88 1.46 14.67
C THR A 89 1.64 1.81 13.84
N GLN A 90 0.69 0.88 13.73
CA GLN A 90 -0.58 1.13 13.04
C GLN A 90 -1.31 2.38 13.56
N LYS A 91 -1.25 2.62 14.88
CA LYS A 91 -1.83 3.83 15.48
C LYS A 91 -1.14 5.10 14.97
N GLN A 92 0.19 5.13 14.99
CA GLN A 92 0.96 6.29 14.52
C GLN A 92 0.71 6.55 13.03
N PHE A 93 0.67 5.50 12.20
CA PHE A 93 0.42 5.63 10.77
C PHE A 93 -0.95 6.25 10.50
N ARG A 94 -1.99 5.71 11.15
CA ARG A 94 -3.35 6.22 11.05
C ARG A 94 -3.46 7.69 11.44
N GLU A 95 -2.99 8.03 12.64
CA GLU A 95 -3.11 9.39 13.19
C GLU A 95 -2.33 10.40 12.34
N ALA A 96 -1.10 10.06 11.93
CA ALA A 96 -0.28 10.92 11.08
C ALA A 96 -0.91 11.14 9.70
N CYS A 97 -1.41 10.08 9.06
CA CYS A 97 -2.03 10.18 7.74
C CYS A 97 -3.28 11.07 7.75
N ILE A 98 -4.18 10.88 8.72
CA ILE A 98 -5.38 11.72 8.85
C ILE A 98 -4.99 13.18 9.11
N ASN A 99 -4.01 13.44 9.98
CA ASN A 99 -3.55 14.79 10.26
C ASN A 99 -2.92 15.46 9.02
N LEU A 100 -2.11 14.72 8.24
CA LEU A 100 -1.55 15.21 6.99
C LEU A 100 -2.64 15.53 5.97
N TYR A 101 -3.62 14.65 5.82
CA TYR A 101 -4.75 14.85 4.92
C TYR A 101 -5.52 16.13 5.28
N LYS A 102 -5.92 16.28 6.55
CA LYS A 102 -6.65 17.47 7.04
C LYS A 102 -5.88 18.77 6.87
N LYS A 103 -4.55 18.70 6.99
CA LYS A 103 -3.68 19.87 6.85
C LYS A 103 -3.55 20.33 5.39
N ASN A 104 -3.56 19.39 4.44
CA ASN A 104 -3.06 19.63 3.09
C ASN A 104 -4.11 19.51 1.95
N CYS A 105 -5.37 19.09 2.21
CA CYS A 105 -6.34 18.72 1.16
C CYS A 105 -7.61 19.60 1.00
#